data_AF-A0A7M3MXR0-F1
#
_entry.id   AF-A0A7M3MXR0-F1
#
_cell.length_a   1.000
_cell.length_b   1.000
_cell.length_c   1.000
_cell.angle_alpha   90.00
_cell.angle_beta   90.00
_cell.angle_gamma   90.00
#
_symmetry.space_group_name_H-M   'P 1'
#
loop_
_entity.id
_entity.type
_entity.pdbx_description
1 polymer ?
#
loop_
_entity_poly.entity_id
_entity_poly.type
_entity_poly.pdbx_seq_one_letter_code
_entity_poly.pdbx_strand_id
1 'polypeptide(L)'
;NLLAGLEGDTTTVYNQKRKPERVLMVVVTSNRGLCGAFNSNVIKAALKKIETDYAAFRDSGDLVIACIGKRGHDFFKNRFKKVKIVDDYVDMFSDLSFPYVSRLSRLIMSRFADEKYDLVDIVYGSFKNAGVQLPVVEPFLPVDPVKATKALEDDDPGADYIIEPSKEELVKEMVPTILQIQFHKCLLDTHAAEHAARMTAMDKATENANDLLKDLKIHYNKARQESITGELLEIVAGADALGS
;
A
#
# COMPACT_ATOMS: atom_id res chain seq x y z
N ASN A 1 15.77 -3.06 26.64
CA ASN A 1 15.90 -4.25 25.77
C ASN A 1 15.13 -5.47 26.34
N LEU A 2 13.80 -5.55 26.14
CA LEU A 2 12.93 -6.59 26.77
C LEU A 2 12.82 -7.89 25.96
N LEU A 3 12.98 -7.82 24.62
CA LEU A 3 12.87 -8.99 23.74
C LEU A 3 14.25 -9.64 23.47
N ALA A 4 15.38 -8.95 23.66
CA ALA A 4 16.70 -9.54 23.42
C ALA A 4 17.13 -10.61 24.44
N GLY A 5 16.41 -10.76 25.55
CA GLY A 5 16.59 -11.89 26.47
C GLY A 5 15.99 -13.21 25.96
N LEU A 6 15.38 -13.24 24.76
CA LEU A 6 14.70 -14.40 24.17
C LEU A 6 15.66 -15.37 23.44
N GLU A 7 16.89 -15.53 23.91
CA GLU A 7 17.74 -16.67 23.51
C GLU A 7 17.23 -18.02 24.07
N GLY A 8 16.13 -18.03 24.83
CA GLY A 8 15.47 -19.23 25.34
C GLY A 8 14.04 -19.38 24.83
N ASP A 9 13.79 -20.46 24.07
CA ASP A 9 12.61 -21.34 23.98
C ASP A 9 11.17 -20.83 24.25
N THR A 10 10.91 -19.52 24.19
CA THR A 10 9.57 -18.97 24.39
C THR A 10 8.77 -19.14 23.11
N THR A 11 8.28 -20.37 22.88
CA THR A 11 7.44 -20.72 21.73
C THR A 11 6.05 -20.10 21.91
N THR A 12 5.83 -18.95 21.28
CA THR A 12 4.48 -18.40 21.12
C THR A 12 3.86 -19.01 19.86
N VAL A 13 2.54 -19.15 19.81
CA VAL A 13 1.88 -19.68 18.60
C VAL A 13 2.26 -18.85 17.35
N TYR A 14 2.61 -17.58 17.52
CA TYR A 14 2.96 -16.65 16.44
C TYR A 14 4.41 -16.74 15.95
N ASN A 15 5.33 -17.41 16.66
CA ASN A 15 6.73 -17.56 16.24
C ASN A 15 7.07 -18.96 15.68
N GLN A 16 6.10 -19.87 15.67
CA GLN A 16 6.28 -21.22 15.14
C GLN A 16 6.46 -21.19 13.62
N LYS A 17 7.67 -21.53 13.16
CA LYS A 17 7.97 -21.74 11.75
C LYS A 17 7.59 -23.18 11.38
N ARG A 18 6.57 -23.34 10.55
CA ARG A 18 6.16 -24.63 9.96
C ARG A 18 6.36 -24.62 8.44
N LYS A 19 6.33 -25.79 7.81
CA LYS A 19 6.35 -25.88 6.36
C LYS A 19 5.08 -25.21 5.81
N PRO A 20 5.19 -24.16 4.99
CA PRO A 20 4.01 -23.43 4.54
C PRO A 20 3.22 -24.27 3.55
N GLU A 21 1.93 -24.44 3.81
CA GLU A 21 0.96 -25.05 2.89
C GLU A 21 -0.07 -24.03 2.42
N ARG A 22 -0.53 -23.15 3.32
CA ARG A 22 -1.50 -22.08 3.03
C ARG A 22 -0.95 -20.72 3.34
N VAL A 23 -1.06 -19.81 2.37
CA VAL A 23 -0.46 -18.47 2.45
C VAL A 23 -1.55 -17.40 2.36
N LEU A 24 -1.50 -16.44 3.29
CA LEU A 24 -2.28 -15.21 3.20
C LEU A 24 -1.37 -14.06 2.77
N MET A 25 -1.75 -13.36 1.71
CA MET A 25 -1.17 -12.08 1.34
C MET A 25 -2.19 -10.96 1.57
N VAL A 26 -1.90 -10.04 2.47
CA VAL A 26 -2.69 -8.83 2.67
C VAL A 26 -2.13 -7.75 1.75
N VAL A 27 -2.94 -7.22 0.83
CA VAL A 27 -2.51 -6.16 -0.09
C VAL A 27 -3.27 -4.89 0.20
N VAL A 28 -2.55 -3.83 0.56
CA VAL A 28 -3.09 -2.55 1.00
C VAL A 28 -2.89 -1.50 -0.09
N THR A 29 -3.98 -1.12 -0.75
CA THR A 29 -4.04 -0.16 -1.85
C THR A 29 -5.09 0.92 -1.57
N SER A 30 -5.22 1.91 -2.43
CA SER A 30 -6.25 2.94 -2.24
C SER A 30 -7.60 2.54 -2.85
N ASN A 31 -8.65 3.24 -2.44
CA ASN A 31 -9.98 3.12 -3.04
C ASN A 31 -10.14 3.91 -4.34
N ARG A 32 -9.29 4.92 -4.56
CA ARG A 32 -9.45 5.91 -5.64
C ARG A 32 -8.27 5.89 -6.60
N GLY A 33 -8.41 6.61 -7.72
CA GLY A 33 -7.32 6.81 -8.67
C GLY A 33 -6.55 8.10 -8.39
N LEU A 34 -5.87 8.61 -9.42
CA LEU A 34 -5.24 9.94 -9.40
C LEU A 34 -4.12 10.12 -8.33
N CYS A 35 -3.56 9.01 -7.84
CA CYS A 35 -2.46 8.99 -6.88
C CYS A 35 -1.12 8.60 -7.54
N GLY A 36 -0.91 9.05 -8.78
CA GLY A 36 0.28 8.70 -9.57
C GLY A 36 0.48 7.19 -9.71
N ALA A 37 1.73 6.74 -9.53
CA ALA A 37 2.11 5.33 -9.65
C ALA A 37 1.88 4.50 -8.37
N PHE A 38 1.32 5.09 -7.30
CA PHE A 38 1.22 4.47 -5.97
C PHE A 38 0.61 3.07 -6.00
N ASN A 39 -0.64 2.93 -6.45
CA ASN A 39 -1.34 1.64 -6.49
C ASN A 39 -0.60 0.62 -7.38
N SER A 40 -0.13 1.07 -8.55
CA SER A 40 0.59 0.21 -9.49
C SER A 40 1.88 -0.34 -8.88
N ASN A 41 2.59 0.45 -8.08
CA ASN A 41 3.83 0.02 -7.43
C ASN A 41 3.57 -1.04 -6.35
N VAL A 42 2.56 -0.84 -5.51
CA VAL A 42 2.14 -1.84 -4.50
C VAL A 42 1.69 -3.14 -5.18
N ILE A 43 0.86 -3.04 -6.22
CA ILE A 43 0.37 -4.20 -6.98
C ILE A 43 1.53 -4.94 -7.65
N LYS A 44 2.49 -4.23 -8.25
CA LYS A 44 3.68 -4.85 -8.86
C LYS A 44 4.54 -5.59 -7.83
N ALA A 45 4.72 -5.03 -6.63
CA ALA A 45 5.46 -5.70 -5.56
C ALA A 45 4.77 -6.99 -5.09
N ALA A 46 3.44 -6.93 -4.90
CA ALA A 46 2.64 -8.10 -4.57
C ALA A 46 2.70 -9.15 -5.69
N LEU A 47 2.52 -8.76 -6.95
CA LEU A 47 2.63 -9.65 -8.10
C LEU A 47 3.99 -10.33 -8.19
N LYS A 48 5.08 -9.57 -8.01
CA LYS A 48 6.43 -10.13 -8.02
C LYS A 48 6.55 -11.22 -6.96
N LYS A 49 6.11 -10.95 -5.73
CA LYS A 49 6.12 -11.94 -4.64
C LYS A 49 5.27 -13.17 -4.96
N ILE A 50 4.09 -12.98 -5.55
CA ILE A 50 3.21 -14.08 -5.96
C ILE A 50 3.87 -14.92 -7.05
N GLU A 51 4.50 -14.31 -8.04
CA GLU A 51 5.07 -15.01 -9.19
C GLU A 51 6.42 -15.67 -8.88
N THR A 52 7.20 -15.14 -7.93
CA THR A 52 8.48 -15.75 -7.53
C THR A 52 8.34 -16.74 -6.39
N ASP A 53 7.66 -16.36 -5.31
CA ASP A 53 7.72 -17.09 -4.05
C ASP A 53 6.44 -17.89 -3.79
N TYR A 54 5.30 -17.42 -4.31
CA TYR A 54 3.99 -18.07 -4.10
C TYR A 54 3.35 -18.70 -5.33
N ALA A 55 4.12 -18.94 -6.40
CA ALA A 55 3.60 -19.49 -7.64
C ALA A 55 2.96 -20.87 -7.41
N ALA A 56 3.62 -21.73 -6.62
CA ALA A 56 3.10 -23.04 -6.27
C ALA A 56 1.78 -22.97 -5.49
N PHE A 57 1.69 -22.11 -4.46
CA PHE A 57 0.46 -21.91 -3.67
C PHE A 57 -0.67 -21.29 -4.50
N ARG A 58 -0.34 -20.39 -5.42
CA ARG A 58 -1.29 -19.83 -6.38
C ARG A 58 -1.88 -20.92 -7.28
N ASP A 59 -1.04 -21.83 -7.77
CA ASP A 59 -1.43 -22.85 -8.72
C ASP A 59 -2.19 -24.02 -8.05
N SER A 60 -1.87 -24.33 -6.79
CA SER A 60 -2.59 -25.32 -5.97
C SER A 60 -3.91 -24.78 -5.38
N GLY A 61 -4.08 -23.45 -5.32
CA GLY A 61 -5.26 -22.81 -4.73
C GLY A 61 -5.13 -22.50 -3.23
N ASP A 62 -3.95 -22.67 -2.66
CA ASP A 62 -3.66 -22.43 -1.24
C ASP A 62 -3.21 -20.99 -0.94
N LEU A 63 -3.09 -20.14 -1.97
CA LEU A 63 -2.93 -18.70 -1.82
C LEU A 63 -4.29 -18.03 -1.60
N VAL A 64 -4.38 -17.21 -0.55
CA VAL A 64 -5.49 -16.29 -0.30
C VAL A 64 -4.96 -14.87 -0.33
N ILE A 65 -5.66 -13.96 -1.03
CA ILE A 65 -5.32 -12.54 -1.06
C ILE A 65 -6.42 -11.76 -0.34
N ALA A 66 -6.07 -11.07 0.74
CA ALA A 66 -6.98 -10.13 1.40
C ALA A 66 -6.69 -8.72 0.90
N CYS A 67 -7.66 -8.11 0.23
CA CYS A 67 -7.49 -6.77 -0.32
C CYS A 67 -8.08 -5.73 0.62
N ILE A 68 -7.24 -4.77 1.01
CA ILE A 68 -7.67 -3.52 1.62
C ILE A 68 -7.53 -2.45 0.55
N GLY A 69 -8.64 -1.84 0.14
CA GLY A 69 -8.68 -0.92 -0.99
C GLY A 69 -9.21 -1.54 -2.30
N LYS A 70 -10.07 -0.79 -2.99
CA LYS A 70 -10.72 -1.22 -4.25
C LYS A 70 -9.75 -1.50 -5.37
N ARG A 71 -8.65 -0.74 -5.49
CA ARG A 71 -7.72 -0.85 -6.61
C ARG A 71 -6.99 -2.20 -6.66
N GLY A 72 -6.55 -2.68 -5.51
CA GLY A 72 -5.97 -4.02 -5.37
C GLY A 72 -7.01 -5.11 -5.62
N HIS A 73 -8.18 -4.99 -5.00
CA HIS A 73 -9.28 -5.94 -5.18
C HIS A 73 -9.65 -6.15 -6.66
N ASP A 74 -9.94 -5.06 -7.37
CA ASP A 74 -10.35 -5.11 -8.78
C ASP A 74 -9.26 -5.71 -9.67
N PHE A 75 -7.99 -5.42 -9.34
CA PHE A 75 -6.85 -5.97 -10.07
C PHE A 75 -6.72 -7.49 -9.85
N PHE A 76 -6.63 -7.96 -8.60
CA PHE A 76 -6.38 -9.37 -8.30
C PHE A 76 -7.57 -10.27 -8.64
N LYS A 77 -8.81 -9.80 -8.44
CA LYS A 77 -10.03 -10.51 -8.86
C LYS A 77 -10.08 -10.73 -10.37
N ASN A 78 -9.52 -9.81 -11.15
CA ASN A 78 -9.44 -9.95 -12.60
C ASN A 78 -8.27 -10.81 -13.04
N ARG A 79 -7.10 -10.66 -12.39
CA ARG A 79 -5.87 -11.38 -12.73
C ARG A 79 -5.89 -12.85 -12.34
N PHE A 80 -6.40 -13.19 -11.16
CA PHE A 80 -6.34 -14.54 -10.60
C PHE A 80 -7.74 -15.10 -10.35
N LYS A 81 -8.26 -15.89 -11.29
CA LYS A 81 -9.61 -16.47 -11.21
C LYS A 81 -9.74 -17.67 -10.27
N LYS A 82 -8.63 -18.35 -9.97
CA LYS A 82 -8.58 -19.55 -9.11
C LYS A 82 -8.15 -19.25 -7.67
N VAL A 83 -7.64 -18.04 -7.43
CA VAL A 83 -7.16 -17.61 -6.11
C VAL A 83 -8.33 -17.01 -5.34
N LYS A 84 -8.44 -17.34 -4.05
CA LYS A 84 -9.47 -16.76 -3.19
C LYS A 84 -9.11 -15.30 -2.88
N ILE A 85 -9.97 -14.37 -3.27
CA ILE A 85 -9.85 -12.95 -2.93
C ILE A 85 -10.85 -12.63 -1.82
N VAL A 86 -10.38 -12.12 -0.69
CA VAL A 86 -11.22 -11.64 0.43
C VAL A 86 -11.47 -10.15 0.26
N ASP A 87 -12.74 -9.75 0.23
CA ASP A 87 -13.20 -8.39 -0.02
C ASP A 87 -13.94 -7.73 1.16
N ASP A 88 -14.16 -8.46 2.26
CA ASP A 88 -14.83 -8.01 3.49
C ASP A 88 -14.28 -6.68 4.07
N TYR A 89 -13.01 -6.36 3.77
CA TYR A 89 -12.28 -5.21 4.34
C TYR A 89 -11.80 -4.21 3.29
N VAL A 90 -12.35 -4.28 2.07
CA VAL A 90 -11.97 -3.37 0.96
C VAL A 90 -12.15 -1.91 1.35
N ASP A 91 -13.25 -1.59 2.05
CA ASP A 91 -13.57 -0.22 2.47
C ASP A 91 -12.95 0.17 3.83
N MET A 92 -11.97 -0.57 4.35
CA MET A 92 -11.40 -0.31 5.68
C MET A 92 -10.81 1.10 5.86
N PHE A 93 -10.40 1.77 4.78
CA PHE A 93 -9.97 3.17 4.83
C PHE A 93 -11.07 4.16 5.25
N SER A 94 -12.34 3.76 5.31
CA SER A 94 -13.42 4.61 5.84
C SER A 94 -13.30 4.85 7.35
N ASP A 95 -12.67 3.93 8.08
CA ASP A 95 -12.42 4.03 9.51
C ASP A 95 -11.06 3.39 9.84
N LEU A 96 -10.05 4.21 10.10
CA LEU A 96 -8.72 3.74 10.53
C LEU A 96 -8.56 3.77 12.06
N SER A 97 -9.64 3.74 12.83
CA SER A 97 -9.56 3.64 14.30
C SER A 97 -8.94 2.30 14.70
N PHE A 98 -8.10 2.33 15.75
CA PHE A 98 -7.44 1.13 16.25
C PHE A 98 -8.43 0.01 16.61
N PRO A 99 -9.59 0.25 17.26
CA PRO A 99 -10.55 -0.81 17.55
C PRO A 99 -11.12 -1.51 16.31
N TYR A 100 -11.26 -0.80 15.19
CA TYR A 100 -11.77 -1.38 13.94
C TYR A 100 -10.67 -2.16 13.20
N VAL A 101 -9.51 -1.55 13.00
CA VAL A 101 -8.35 -2.18 12.35
C VAL A 101 -7.86 -3.41 13.14
N SER A 102 -7.85 -3.32 14.46
CA SER A 102 -7.42 -4.43 15.33
C SER A 102 -8.33 -5.67 15.24
N ARG A 103 -9.60 -5.53 14.81
CA ARG A 103 -10.46 -6.70 14.58
C ARG A 103 -9.93 -7.57 13.45
N LEU A 104 -9.45 -6.95 12.36
CA LEU A 104 -8.88 -7.68 11.24
C LEU A 104 -7.55 -8.33 11.59
N SER A 105 -6.64 -7.60 12.24
CA SER A 105 -5.36 -8.21 12.65
C SER A 105 -5.57 -9.34 13.67
N ARG A 106 -6.48 -9.18 14.64
CA ARG A 106 -6.88 -10.29 15.55
C ARG A 106 -7.45 -11.49 14.79
N LEU A 107 -8.29 -11.25 13.78
CA LEU A 107 -8.83 -12.34 12.95
C LEU A 107 -7.70 -13.06 12.21
N ILE A 108 -6.78 -12.34 11.57
CA ILE A 108 -5.63 -12.91 10.86
C ILE A 108 -4.77 -13.75 11.82
N MET A 109 -4.48 -13.21 13.00
CA MET A 109 -3.71 -13.89 14.04
C MET A 109 -4.41 -15.15 14.54
N SER A 110 -5.72 -15.09 14.82
CA SER A 110 -6.52 -16.27 15.18
C SER A 110 -6.49 -17.33 14.08
N ARG A 111 -6.63 -16.95 12.81
CA ARG A 111 -6.56 -17.89 11.68
C ARG A 111 -5.17 -18.51 11.52
N PHE A 112 -4.10 -17.79 11.85
CA PHE A 112 -2.76 -18.34 11.90
C PHE A 112 -2.61 -19.36 13.04
N ALA A 113 -3.11 -19.02 14.24
CA ALA A 113 -3.10 -19.89 15.41
C ALA A 113 -3.93 -21.16 15.20
N ASP A 114 -5.07 -21.06 14.51
CA ASP A 114 -5.94 -22.18 14.12
C ASP A 114 -5.42 -22.98 12.90
N GLU A 115 -4.17 -22.74 12.51
CA GLU A 115 -3.51 -23.40 11.39
C GLU A 115 -4.28 -23.27 10.07
N LYS A 116 -4.98 -22.16 9.84
CA LYS A 116 -5.62 -21.86 8.54
C LYS A 116 -4.65 -21.19 7.58
N TYR A 117 -3.66 -20.48 8.12
CA TYR A 117 -2.55 -19.89 7.38
C TYR A 117 -1.23 -20.25 8.07
N ASP A 118 -0.22 -20.57 7.27
CA ASP A 118 1.12 -20.93 7.75
C ASP A 118 2.11 -19.79 7.53
N LEU A 119 1.75 -18.85 6.66
CA LEU A 119 2.54 -17.67 6.34
C LEU A 119 1.59 -16.52 6.01
N VAL A 120 1.88 -15.34 6.56
CA VAL A 120 1.17 -14.09 6.30
C VAL A 120 2.14 -12.99 5.94
N ASP A 121 2.02 -12.46 4.73
CA ASP A 121 2.76 -11.28 4.26
C ASP A 121 1.82 -10.09 4.05
N ILE A 122 2.28 -8.89 4.39
CA ILE A 122 1.58 -7.62 4.14
C ILE A 122 2.34 -6.84 3.07
N VAL A 123 1.64 -6.45 2.02
CA VAL A 123 2.15 -5.60 0.94
C VAL A 123 1.47 -4.24 1.04
N TYR A 124 2.26 -3.20 1.32
CA TYR A 124 1.73 -1.87 1.60
C TYR A 124 2.67 -0.77 1.09
N GLY A 125 2.20 0.47 1.07
CA GLY A 125 3.01 1.63 0.69
C GLY A 125 3.64 2.28 1.91
N SER A 126 4.96 2.20 2.06
CA SER A 126 5.67 2.90 3.14
C SER A 126 5.85 4.37 2.79
N PHE A 127 5.41 5.26 3.69
CA PHE A 127 5.67 6.68 3.60
C PHE A 127 7.07 7.00 4.15
N LYS A 128 7.95 7.54 3.30
CA LYS A 128 9.24 8.09 3.76
C LYS A 128 9.19 9.62 3.82
N ASN A 129 8.70 10.24 2.75
CA ASN A 129 8.41 11.67 2.68
C ASN A 129 7.44 11.94 1.52
N ALA A 130 7.09 13.22 1.30
CA ALA A 130 6.13 13.64 0.28
C ALA A 130 6.50 13.19 -1.15
N GLY A 131 7.79 13.10 -1.48
CA GLY A 131 8.26 12.68 -2.81
C GLY A 131 8.62 11.21 -2.94
N VAL A 132 8.74 10.47 -1.82
CA VAL A 132 9.23 9.09 -1.81
C VAL A 132 8.25 8.18 -1.06
N GLN A 133 7.58 7.33 -1.83
CA GLN A 133 6.75 6.23 -1.35
C GLN A 133 7.26 4.92 -1.95
N LEU A 134 7.57 3.94 -1.10
CA LEU A 134 8.14 2.67 -1.53
C LEU A 134 7.15 1.54 -1.24
N PRO A 135 6.86 0.65 -2.20
CA PRO A 135 6.11 -0.55 -1.90
C PRO A 135 6.99 -1.48 -1.07
N VAL A 136 6.46 -1.96 0.06
CA VAL A 136 7.14 -2.88 0.98
C VAL A 136 6.34 -4.17 1.04
N VAL A 137 7.06 -5.30 0.96
CA VAL A 137 6.53 -6.63 1.28
C VAL A 137 7.12 -7.01 2.64
N GLU A 138 6.28 -7.01 3.67
CA GLU A 138 6.70 -7.23 5.04
C GLU A 138 6.11 -8.56 5.57
N PRO A 139 6.96 -9.49 6.04
CA PRO A 139 6.48 -10.68 6.73
C PRO A 139 5.79 -10.28 8.04
N PHE A 140 4.54 -10.72 8.21
CA PHE A 140 3.74 -10.43 9.40
C PHE A 140 3.70 -11.62 10.35
N LEU A 141 3.44 -12.83 9.82
CA LEU A 141 3.47 -14.08 10.58
C LEU A 141 4.12 -15.20 9.74
N PRO A 142 4.90 -16.11 10.35
CA PRO A 142 5.33 -16.10 11.75
C PRO A 142 6.29 -14.94 12.08
N VAL A 143 6.27 -14.49 13.34
CA VAL A 143 7.16 -13.45 13.84
C VAL A 143 8.58 -13.98 13.89
N ASP A 144 9.51 -13.25 13.27
CA ASP A 144 10.93 -13.57 13.36
C ASP A 144 11.50 -13.02 14.67
N PRO A 145 11.93 -13.87 15.63
CA PRO A 145 12.39 -13.41 16.94
C PRO A 145 13.57 -12.44 16.83
N VAL A 146 14.44 -12.58 15.82
CA VAL A 146 15.63 -11.75 15.61
C VAL A 146 15.31 -10.32 15.10
N LYS A 147 14.17 -10.11 14.44
CA LYS A 147 13.74 -8.74 14.06
C LYS A 147 13.08 -8.00 15.22
N ALA A 148 12.42 -8.74 16.11
CA ALA A 148 11.83 -8.19 17.32
C ALA A 148 12.90 -7.68 18.31
N THR A 149 14.12 -8.23 18.26
CA THR A 149 15.25 -7.82 19.10
C THR A 149 16.01 -6.62 18.56
N LYS A 150 16.27 -6.54 17.25
CA LYS A 150 17.04 -5.43 16.64
C LYS A 150 16.38 -4.05 16.72
N ALA A 151 15.05 -3.98 16.76
CA ALA A 151 14.34 -2.71 16.93
C ALA A 151 14.53 -2.09 18.33
N LEU A 152 15.18 -2.81 19.25
CA LEU A 152 15.35 -2.44 20.66
C LEU A 152 16.83 -2.37 21.10
N GLU A 153 17.78 -2.52 20.16
CA GLU A 153 19.23 -2.39 20.42
C GLU A 153 19.71 -0.92 20.45
N ASP A 154 18.91 0.03 19.95
CA ASP A 154 19.26 1.45 19.91
C ASP A 154 18.99 2.22 21.22
N ASP A 155 18.50 1.54 22.28
CA ASP A 155 18.21 2.15 23.59
C ASP A 155 18.99 1.47 24.73
N ASP A 156 19.67 2.31 25.52
CA ASP A 156 20.54 2.07 26.68
C ASP A 156 20.63 0.61 27.23
N PRO A 157 21.82 -0.03 27.20
CA PRO A 157 22.05 -1.38 27.75
C PRO A 157 21.91 -1.50 29.28
N GLY A 158 21.62 -0.42 30.01
CA GLY A 158 21.85 -0.33 31.47
C GLY A 158 20.63 -0.46 32.40
N ALA A 159 19.41 -0.57 31.90
CA ALA A 159 18.23 -0.66 32.77
C ALA A 159 17.92 -2.12 33.17
N ASP A 160 18.22 -2.47 34.42
CA ASP A 160 17.86 -3.76 35.02
C ASP A 160 16.37 -3.74 35.43
N TYR A 161 15.51 -4.39 34.63
CA TYR A 161 14.07 -4.41 34.85
C TYR A 161 13.67 -5.63 35.71
N ILE A 162 13.00 -5.37 36.83
CA ILE A 162 12.28 -6.42 37.57
C ILE A 162 11.00 -6.72 36.78
N ILE A 163 10.87 -7.94 36.28
CA ILE A 163 9.75 -8.37 35.43
C ILE A 163 8.87 -9.33 36.25
N GLU A 164 7.65 -8.90 36.51
CA GLU A 164 6.61 -9.68 37.18
C GLU A 164 5.43 -9.85 36.21
N PRO A 165 4.82 -11.05 36.06
CA PRO A 165 5.10 -12.32 36.75
C PRO A 165 6.29 -13.12 36.19
N SER A 166 6.48 -13.19 34.86
CA SER A 166 7.66 -13.78 34.23
C SER A 166 7.92 -13.15 32.85
N LYS A 167 9.15 -13.25 32.36
CA LYS A 167 9.53 -12.75 31.02
C LYS A 167 8.71 -13.40 29.91
N GLU A 168 8.47 -14.70 30.02
CA GLU A 168 7.74 -15.49 29.02
C GLU A 168 6.26 -15.10 28.94
N GLU A 169 5.62 -14.92 30.10
CA GLU A 169 4.22 -14.48 30.16
C GLU A 169 4.05 -13.06 29.63
N LEU A 170 4.97 -12.14 29.97
CA LEU A 170 4.97 -10.78 29.44
C LEU A 170 5.05 -10.78 27.91
N VAL A 171 5.95 -11.58 27.34
CA VAL A 171 6.10 -11.69 25.87
C VAL A 171 4.83 -12.27 25.23
N LYS A 172 4.22 -13.27 25.85
CA LYS A 172 2.97 -13.88 25.37
C LYS A 172 1.82 -12.86 25.32
N GLU A 173 1.77 -11.91 26.24
CA GLU A 173 0.78 -10.83 26.26
C GLU A 173 1.14 -9.66 25.31
N MET A 174 2.42 -9.31 25.20
CA MET A 174 2.87 -8.18 24.39
C MET A 174 2.85 -8.48 22.89
N VAL A 175 3.25 -9.68 22.45
CA VAL A 175 3.33 -10.04 21.02
C VAL A 175 2.01 -9.76 20.27
N PRO A 176 0.83 -10.18 20.77
CA PRO A 176 -0.43 -9.84 20.14
C PRO A 176 -0.69 -8.35 19.97
N THR A 177 -0.29 -7.55 20.97
CA THR A 177 -0.48 -6.10 20.97
C THR A 177 0.46 -5.44 19.96
N ILE A 178 1.73 -5.85 19.93
CA ILE A 178 2.74 -5.37 18.99
C ILE A 178 2.29 -5.66 17.55
N LEU A 179 1.82 -6.87 17.25
CA LEU A 179 1.32 -7.24 15.93
C LEU A 179 0.11 -6.39 15.51
N GLN A 180 -0.82 -6.13 16.42
CA GLN A 180 -1.96 -5.26 16.13
C GLN A 180 -1.51 -3.83 15.82
N ILE A 181 -0.55 -3.29 16.57
CA ILE A 181 0.03 -1.96 16.34
C ILE A 181 0.79 -1.91 15.01
N GLN A 182 1.62 -2.92 14.71
CA GLN A 182 2.36 -3.01 13.45
C GLN A 182 1.41 -3.04 12.26
N PHE A 183 0.35 -3.86 12.31
CA PHE A 183 -0.67 -3.91 11.28
C PHE A 183 -1.33 -2.54 11.08
N HIS A 184 -1.72 -1.87 12.18
CA HIS A 184 -2.31 -0.54 12.13
C HIS A 184 -1.37 0.50 11.51
N LYS A 185 -0.09 0.45 11.88
CA LYS A 185 0.98 1.27 11.33
C LYS A 185 1.12 1.09 9.82
N CYS A 186 1.05 -0.14 9.29
CA CYS A 186 1.07 -0.38 7.83
C CYS A 186 -0.09 0.32 7.10
N LEU A 187 -1.29 0.34 7.70
CA LEU A 187 -2.46 1.01 7.12
C LEU A 187 -2.31 2.54 7.18
N LEU A 188 -1.84 3.09 8.29
CA LEU A 188 -1.58 4.52 8.44
C LEU A 188 -0.48 5.01 7.49
N ASP A 189 0.63 4.26 7.38
CA ASP A 189 1.70 4.53 6.43
C ASP A 189 1.17 4.58 5.00
N THR A 190 0.35 3.59 4.62
CA THR A 190 -0.28 3.55 3.29
C THR A 190 -1.16 4.76 3.08
N HIS A 191 -1.99 5.12 4.06
CA HIS A 191 -2.87 6.28 3.96
C HIS A 191 -2.07 7.57 3.74
N ALA A 192 -1.01 7.79 4.51
CA ALA A 192 -0.12 8.95 4.35
C ALA A 192 0.60 8.95 2.99
N ALA A 193 1.16 7.81 2.58
CA ALA A 193 1.84 7.64 1.30
C ALA A 193 0.90 7.90 0.11
N GLU A 194 -0.34 7.44 0.21
CA GLU A 194 -1.37 7.62 -0.81
C GLU A 194 -1.75 9.08 -0.99
N HIS A 195 -1.96 9.81 0.11
CA HIS A 195 -2.24 11.26 0.07
C HIS A 195 -1.07 12.05 -0.50
N ALA A 196 0.15 11.75 -0.07
CA ALA A 196 1.36 12.40 -0.60
C ALA A 196 1.51 12.16 -2.11
N ALA A 197 1.37 10.92 -2.56
CA ALA A 197 1.44 10.56 -3.97
C ALA A 197 0.34 11.24 -4.80
N ARG A 198 -0.87 11.41 -4.23
CA ARG A 198 -1.96 12.17 -4.85
C ARG A 198 -1.63 13.65 -4.97
N MET A 199 -1.14 14.29 -3.91
CA MET A 199 -0.74 15.70 -3.97
C MET A 199 0.28 15.93 -5.09
N THR A 200 1.37 15.16 -5.10
CA THR A 200 2.40 15.27 -6.15
C THR A 200 1.86 14.98 -7.55
N ALA A 201 0.93 14.02 -7.71
CA ALA A 201 0.34 13.73 -9.00
C ALA A 201 -0.58 14.87 -9.50
N MET A 202 -1.32 15.51 -8.61
CA MET A 202 -2.19 16.65 -8.94
C MET A 202 -1.40 17.93 -9.20
N ASP A 203 -0.32 18.16 -8.45
CA ASP A 203 0.60 19.29 -8.70
C ASP A 203 1.20 19.18 -10.10
N LYS A 204 1.72 18.00 -10.47
CA LYS A 204 2.22 17.73 -11.83
C LYS A 204 1.14 17.86 -12.90
N ALA A 205 -0.09 17.43 -12.61
CA ALA A 205 -1.20 17.58 -13.55
C ALA A 205 -1.53 19.07 -13.78
N THR A 206 -1.43 19.90 -12.74
CA THR A 206 -1.66 21.35 -12.81
C THR A 206 -0.55 22.04 -13.62
N GLU A 207 0.72 21.68 -13.40
CA GLU A 207 1.84 22.16 -14.20
C GLU A 207 1.67 21.81 -15.68
N ASN A 208 1.37 20.54 -16.00
CA ASN A 208 1.12 20.10 -17.37
C ASN A 208 -0.05 20.83 -18.03
N ALA A 209 -1.13 21.09 -17.29
CA ALA A 209 -2.28 21.84 -17.79
C ALA A 209 -1.93 23.30 -18.08
N ASN A 210 -1.10 23.93 -17.25
CA ASN A 210 -0.63 25.29 -17.47
C ASN A 210 0.26 25.40 -18.70
N ASP A 211 1.10 24.40 -18.97
CA ASP A 211 1.93 24.38 -20.17
C ASP A 211 1.06 24.20 -21.43
N LEU A 212 0.10 23.27 -21.40
CA LEU A 212 -0.87 23.12 -22.49
C LEU A 212 -1.69 24.40 -22.72
N LEU A 213 -2.06 25.11 -21.66
CA LEU A 213 -2.78 26.39 -21.76
C LEU A 213 -1.93 27.47 -22.43
N LYS A 214 -0.63 27.53 -22.16
CA LYS A 214 0.28 28.47 -22.84
C LYS A 214 0.33 28.17 -24.34
N ASP A 215 0.47 26.90 -24.70
CA ASP A 215 0.51 26.48 -26.11
C ASP A 215 -0.80 26.81 -26.83
N LEU A 216 -1.94 26.48 -26.22
CA LEU A 216 -3.26 26.79 -26.76
C LEU A 216 -3.48 28.29 -26.93
N LYS A 217 -2.94 29.14 -26.04
CA LYS A 217 -3.00 30.60 -26.19
C LYS A 217 -2.20 31.09 -27.40
N ILE A 218 -1.05 30.49 -27.68
CA ILE A 218 -0.26 30.82 -28.87
C ILE A 218 -1.05 30.46 -30.13
N HIS A 219 -1.59 29.24 -30.19
CA HIS A 219 -2.44 28.80 -31.31
C HIS A 219 -3.68 29.68 -31.50
N TYR A 220 -4.37 30.02 -30.41
CA TYR A 220 -5.54 30.91 -30.44
C TYR A 220 -5.19 32.28 -31.01
N ASN A 221 -4.10 32.91 -30.56
CA ASN A 221 -3.70 34.22 -31.06
C ASN A 221 -3.30 34.19 -32.54
N LYS A 222 -2.64 33.12 -32.98
CA LYS A 222 -2.30 32.92 -34.39
C LYS A 222 -3.56 32.76 -35.25
N ALA A 223 -4.47 31.87 -34.87
CA ALA A 223 -5.75 31.67 -35.57
C ALA A 223 -6.60 32.95 -35.59
N ARG A 224 -6.59 33.72 -34.50
CA ARG A 224 -7.26 35.01 -34.42
C ARG A 224 -6.69 36.01 -35.42
N GLN A 225 -5.36 36.10 -35.55
CA GLN A 225 -4.72 36.97 -36.53
C GLN A 225 -5.05 36.53 -37.96
N GLU A 226 -4.97 35.22 -38.24
CA GLU A 226 -5.33 34.66 -39.55
C GLU A 226 -6.79 34.99 -39.92
N SER A 227 -7.74 34.86 -38.98
CA SER A 227 -9.14 35.23 -39.18
C SER A 227 -9.31 36.72 -39.49
N ILE A 228 -8.69 37.60 -38.70
CA ILE A 228 -8.74 39.06 -38.94
C ILE A 228 -8.16 39.40 -40.31
N THR A 229 -7.03 38.81 -40.69
CA THR A 229 -6.44 39.04 -42.01
C THR A 229 -7.31 38.49 -43.15
N GLY A 230 -7.96 37.35 -42.96
CA GLY A 230 -8.89 36.78 -43.92
C GLY A 230 -10.11 37.68 -44.14
N GLU A 231 -10.74 38.15 -43.06
CA GLU A 231 -11.86 39.09 -43.11
C GLU A 231 -11.46 40.39 -43.83
N LEU A 232 -10.27 40.95 -43.54
CA LEU A 232 -9.78 42.15 -44.22
C LEU A 232 -9.54 41.91 -45.72
N LEU A 233 -8.99 40.77 -46.10
CA LEU A 233 -8.78 40.40 -47.50
C LEU A 233 -10.11 40.26 -48.25
N GLU A 234 -11.13 39.67 -47.62
CA GLU A 234 -12.48 39.56 -48.19
C GLU A 234 -13.13 40.93 -48.38
N ILE A 235 -13.00 41.85 -47.42
CA ILE A 235 -13.53 43.22 -47.52
C ILE A 235 -12.86 43.98 -48.67
N VAL A 236 -11.53 43.93 -48.78
CA VAL A 236 -10.79 44.63 -49.84
C VAL A 236 -11.12 44.06 -51.22
N ALA A 237 -11.13 42.72 -51.36
CA ALA A 237 -11.48 42.08 -52.63
C ALA A 237 -12.93 42.39 -53.06
N GLY A 238 -13.87 42.46 -52.11
CA GLY A 238 -15.25 42.86 -52.37
C GLY A 238 -15.39 44.33 -52.79
N ALA A 239 -14.61 45.23 -52.18
CA ALA A 239 -14.59 46.65 -52.54
C ALA A 239 -14.01 46.87 -53.96
N ASP A 240 -12.92 46.20 -54.31
CA ASP A 240 -12.30 46.28 -55.65
C ASP A 240 -13.25 45.75 -56.75
N ALA A 241 -14.01 44.69 -56.47
CA ALA A 241 -14.99 44.12 -57.39
C ALA A 241 -16.20 45.03 -57.69
N LEU A 242 -16.47 46.04 -56.84
CA LEU A 242 -17.54 47.03 -57.05
C LEU A 242 -17.04 48.29 -57.78
N GLY A 243 -15.73 48.53 -57.78
CA GLY A 243 -15.09 49.69 -58.43
C GLY A 243 -14.66 49.45 -59.89
N SER A 244 -14.84 48.22 -60.39
CA SER A 244 -14.58 47.79 -61.77
C SER A 244 -15.86 47.46 -62.51
#